data_AF-A0A2S8HGK7-F1
#
_entry.id   AF-A0A2S8HGK7-F1
#
_cell.length_a   1.000
_cell.length_b   1.000
_cell.length_c   1.000
_cell.angle_alpha   90.00
_cell.angle_beta   90.00
_cell.angle_gamma   90.00
#
_symmetry.space_group_name_H-M   'P 1'
#
loop_
_entity.id
_entity.type
_entity.pdbx_description
1 polymer ?
#
loop_
_entity_poly.entity_id
_entity_poly.type
_entity_poly.pdbx_seq_one_letter_code
_entity_poly.pdbx_strand_id
1 'polypeptide(L)' 'MSLRKAPIKTLPITEELLQLLQAIDQAHTSWRSTVNHLDAACDEVWLARMWEVENLESQYRACQDQLFLYLKQAIRL' A
#
# COMPACT_ATOMS: atom_id res chain seq x y z
N MET A 1 -4.36 10.84 -38.97
CA MET A 1 -4.57 9.63 -38.15
C MET A 1 -5.26 10.06 -36.87
N SER A 2 -6.49 9.60 -36.62
CA SER A 2 -7.27 9.98 -35.45
C SER A 2 -6.98 9.01 -34.30
N LEU A 3 -6.38 9.52 -33.22
CA LEU A 3 -6.21 8.77 -31.96
C LEU A 3 -7.61 8.57 -31.37
N ARG A 4 -8.15 7.35 -31.52
CA ARG A 4 -9.43 6.97 -30.89
C ARG A 4 -9.29 7.18 -29.38
N LYS A 5 -10.02 8.16 -28.84
CA LYS A 5 -10.19 8.30 -27.38
C LYS A 5 -10.84 7.02 -26.87
N ALA A 6 -10.09 6.20 -26.15
CA ALA A 6 -10.65 5.06 -25.44
C ALA A 6 -11.74 5.57 -24.48
N PRO A 7 -12.91 4.92 -24.41
CA PRO A 7 -13.93 5.32 -23.44
C PRO A 7 -13.35 5.18 -22.04
N ILE A 8 -13.40 6.25 -21.26
CA ILE A 8 -13.06 6.23 -19.84
C ILE A 8 -14.09 5.31 -19.19
N LYS A 9 -13.73 4.05 -18.96
CA LYS A 9 -14.50 3.17 -18.09
C LYS A 9 -14.38 3.75 -16.69
N THR A 10 -15.42 4.44 -16.24
CA THR A 10 -15.61 4.72 -14.82
C THR A 10 -15.69 3.37 -14.11
N LEU A 11 -14.60 2.97 -13.46
CA LEU A 11 -14.62 1.86 -12.51
C LEU A 11 -15.68 2.22 -11.47
N PRO A 12 -16.73 1.39 -11.27
CA PRO A 12 -17.65 1.64 -10.18
C PRO A 12 -16.83 1.70 -8.90
N ILE A 13 -17.02 2.74 -8.10
CA ILE A 13 -16.45 2.80 -6.76
C ILE A 13 -17.23 1.77 -5.96
N THR A 14 -16.79 0.52 -6.02
CA THR A 14 -17.37 -0.55 -5.21
C THR A 14 -16.88 -0.39 -3.78
N GLU A 15 -17.62 -0.94 -2.84
CA GLU A 15 -17.32 -0.80 -1.42
C GLU A 15 -15.94 -1.39 -1.07
N GLU A 16 -15.52 -2.42 -1.81
CA GLU A 16 -14.18 -3.01 -1.72
C GLU A 16 -13.07 -2.04 -2.16
N LEU A 17 -13.31 -1.21 -3.18
CA LEU A 17 -12.35 -0.20 -3.61
C LEU A 17 -12.20 0.91 -2.56
N LEU A 18 -13.30 1.29 -1.92
CA LEU A 18 -13.33 2.28 -0.83
C LEU A 18 -12.57 1.78 0.41
N GLN A 19 -12.80 0.53 0.81
CA GLN A 19 -12.06 -0.12 1.90
C GLN A 19 -10.57 -0.26 1.58
N LEU A 20 -10.23 -0.59 0.33
CA LEU A 20 -8.83 -0.66 -0.11
C LEU A 20 -8.15 0.71 -0.05
N LEU A 21 -8.82 1.77 -0.51
CA LEU A 21 -8.29 3.14 -0.43
C LEU A 21 -8.07 3.59 1.03
N GLN A 22 -9.00 3.26 1.94
CA GLN A 22 -8.83 3.53 3.37
C GLN A 22 -7.67 2.73 3.98
N ALA A 23 -7.53 1.46 3.64
CA ALA A 23 -6.43 0.62 4.10
C ALA A 23 -5.07 1.16 3.62
N ILE A 24 -4.99 1.62 2.36
CA ILE A 24 -3.79 2.24 1.79
C ILE A 24 -3.43 3.53 2.55
N ASP A 25 -4.41 4.40 2.83
CA ASP A 25 -4.16 5.65 3.53
C ASP A 25 -3.72 5.43 4.99
N GLN A 26 -4.32 4.45 5.67
CA GLN A 26 -3.88 4.02 7.00
C GLN A 26 -2.46 3.43 6.97
N ALA A 27 -2.15 2.56 6.01
CA ALA A 27 -0.82 1.98 5.86
C ALA A 27 0.23 3.07 5.59
N HIS A 28 -0.07 4.03 4.74
CA HIS A 28 0.81 5.17 4.44
C HIS A 28 1.03 6.07 5.67
N THR A 29 -0.03 6.32 6.45
CA THR A 29 0.06 7.10 7.69
C THR A 29 0.89 6.38 8.76
N SER A 30 0.67 5.08 8.94
CA SER A 30 1.48 4.25 9.83
C SER A 30 2.95 4.24 9.40
N TRP A 31 3.23 4.01 8.12
CA TRP A 31 4.58 4.03 7.58
C TRP A 31 5.30 5.36 7.87
N ARG A 32 4.62 6.48 7.61
CA ARG A 32 5.17 7.81 7.88
C ARG A 32 5.46 8.03 9.37
N SER A 33 4.57 7.58 10.25
CA SER A 33 4.77 7.64 11.69
C SER A 33 5.97 6.80 12.15
N THR A 34 6.13 5.60 11.60
CA THR A 34 7.26 4.71 11.88
C THR A 34 8.57 5.32 11.40
N VAL A 35 8.63 5.85 10.18
CA VAL A 35 9.84 6.51 9.65
C VAL A 35 10.25 7.67 10.56
N ASN A 36 9.31 8.50 10.98
CA ASN A 36 9.60 9.61 11.90
C ASN A 36 10.10 9.13 13.27
N HIS A 37 9.57 8.02 13.79
CA HIS A 37 10.05 7.43 15.05
C HIS A 37 11.44 6.83 14.92
N LEU A 38 11.76 6.21 13.77
CA LEU A 38 13.08 5.65 13.49
C LEU A 38 14.12 6.75 13.27
N ASP A 39 13.76 7.83 12.58
CA ASP A 39 14.61 9.01 12.37
C ASP A 39 14.91 9.75 13.69
N ALA A 40 13.98 9.68 14.65
CA ALA A 40 14.16 10.21 16.00
C ALA A 40 14.87 9.23 16.98
N ALA A 41 15.10 7.97 16.58
CA ALA A 41 15.74 6.98 17.42
C ALA A 41 17.27 7.03 17.28
N CYS A 42 17.99 7.18 18.39
CA CYS A 42 19.46 7.16 18.43
C CYS A 42 20.01 5.77 18.03
N ASP A 43 21.23 5.73 17.47
CA ASP A 43 21.90 4.53 16.92
C ASP A 43 21.89 3.29 17.84
N GLU A 44 21.89 3.47 19.16
CA GLU A 44 21.83 2.35 20.13
C GLU A 44 20.45 1.66 20.21
N VAL A 45 19.36 2.33 19.80
CA VAL A 45 17.99 1.79 19.81
C VAL A 45 17.64 1.14 18.46
N TRP A 46 18.44 1.39 17.41
CA TRP A 46 18.24 0.89 16.05
C TRP A 46 18.04 -0.64 16.00
N LEU A 47 18.91 -1.40 16.68
CA LEU A 47 18.82 -2.86 16.78
C LEU A 47 17.53 -3.34 17.48
N ALA A 48 17.06 -2.61 18.50
CA ALA A 48 15.81 -2.97 19.20
C ALA A 48 14.56 -2.69 18.35
N ARG A 49 14.65 -1.77 17.38
CA ARG A 49 13.56 -1.38 16.49
C ARG A 49 13.53 -2.17 15.18
N MET A 50 14.55 -2.99 14.91
CA MET A 50 14.60 -3.86 13.73
C MET A 50 13.39 -4.79 13.62
N TRP A 51 12.86 -5.30 14.74
CA TRP A 51 11.66 -6.14 14.72
C TRP A 51 10.41 -5.37 14.26
N GLU A 52 10.31 -4.09 14.62
CA GLU A 52 9.22 -3.22 14.15
C GLU A 52 9.35 -2.96 12.64
N VAL A 53 10.58 -2.77 12.16
CA VAL A 53 10.89 -2.63 10.72
C VAL A 53 10.55 -3.91 9.94
N GLU A 54 10.96 -5.08 10.43
CA GLU A 54 10.63 -6.37 9.80
C GLU A 54 9.12 -6.63 9.76
N ASN A 55 8.41 -6.28 10.83
CA ASN A 55 6.96 -6.41 10.88
C ASN A 55 6.27 -5.47 9.88
N LEU A 56 6.75 -4.23 9.75
CA LEU A 56 6.26 -3.30 8.73
C LEU A 56 6.55 -3.79 7.31
N GLU A 57 7.74 -4.34 7.04
CA GLU A 57 8.07 -4.90 5.73
C GLU A 57 7.14 -6.07 5.38
N SER A 58 6.87 -6.95 6.35
CA SER A 58 5.94 -8.08 6.20
C SER A 58 4.52 -7.60 5.84
N GLN A 59 4.02 -6.59 6.56
CA GLN A 59 2.70 -5.99 6.28
C GLN A 59 2.66 -5.33 4.90
N TYR A 60 3.72 -4.63 4.51
CA TYR A 60 3.83 -4.02 3.20
C TYR A 60 3.80 -5.06 2.08
N ARG A 61 4.56 -6.16 2.21
CA ARG A 61 4.54 -7.28 1.24
C ARG A 61 3.18 -7.94 1.16
N ALA A 62 2.53 -8.19 2.29
CA ALA A 62 1.17 -8.74 2.31
C ALA A 62 0.17 -7.85 1.57
N CYS A 63 0.25 -6.53 1.77
CA CYS A 63 -0.58 -5.57 1.07
C CYS A 63 -0.29 -5.55 -0.45
N GLN A 64 0.99 -5.64 -0.83
CA GLN A 64 1.41 -5.72 -2.22
C GLN A 64 0.87 -6.98 -2.92
N ASP A 65 0.96 -8.13 -2.27
CA ASP A 65 0.42 -9.40 -2.78
C ASP A 65 -1.10 -9.32 -2.97
N GLN A 66 -1.80 -8.70 -2.03
CA GLN A 66 -3.25 -8.50 -2.10
C GLN A 66 -3.64 -7.59 -3.27
N LEU A 67 -2.91 -6.48 -3.45
CA LEU A 67 -3.04 -5.59 -4.61
C LEU A 67 -2.80 -6.33 -5.93
N PHE A 68 -1.81 -7.21 -5.97
CA PHE A 68 -1.50 -8.00 -7.16
C PHE A 68 -2.60 -9.02 -7.48
N LEU A 69 -3.20 -9.64 -6.46
CA LEU A 69 -4.38 -10.51 -6.63
C LEU A 69 -5.56 -9.74 -7.19
N TYR A 70 -5.87 -8.55 -6.65
CA TYR A 70 -6.93 -7.70 -7.16
C TYR A 70 -6.68 -7.28 -8.61
N LEU A 71 -5.45 -6.91 -8.97
CA LEU A 71 -5.06 -6.59 -10.34
C LEU A 71 -5.27 -7.78 -11.29
N LYS A 72 -4.86 -8.99 -10.90
CA LYS A 72 -5.11 -10.21 -11.69
C LYS A 72 -6.60 -10.44 -11.93
N GLN A 73 -7.41 -10.32 -10.89
CA GLN A 73 -8.87 -10.50 -10.99
C GLN A 73 -9.52 -9.44 -11.87
N ALA A 74 -9.08 -8.17 -11.77
CA ALA A 74 -9.60 -7.05 -12.55
C ALA A 74 -9.23 -7.11 -14.03
N ILE A 75 -8.04 -7.64 -14.36
CA ILE A 75 -7.53 -7.71 -15.73
C ILE A 75 -8.13 -8.90 -16.51
N ARG A 76 -8.64 -9.97 -15.85
CA ARG A 76 -9.13 -11.21 -16.49
C ARG A 76 -8.29 -11.60 -17.72
N LEU A 77 -7.04 -12.02 -17.46
CA LEU A 77 -6.38 -13.02 -18.30
C LEU A 77 -6.88 -14.40 -17.87
#